data_AF-A0A930V5N4-F1
#
_entry.id   AF-A0A930V5N4-F1
#
_cell.length_a   1.000
_cell.length_b   1.000
_cell.length_c   1.000
_cell.angle_alpha   90.00
_cell.angle_beta   90.00
_cell.angle_gamma   90.00
#
_symmetry.space_group_name_H-M   'P 1'
#
loop_
_entity.id
_entity.type
_entity.pdbx_description
1 polymer ?
#
loop_
_entity_poly.entity_id
_entity_poly.type
_entity_poly.pdbx_seq_one_letter_code
_entity_poly.pdbx_strand_id
1 'polypeptide(L)'
;MTDRGGESLLQRLVKAVVNRSSVVEVVKTVPTGPATIPYPQLDTRAQALGFALCEKRLLTEIEHAQDTARALNDLRPHLLRFVVPWIVLPTRATNGIAEDTDGRGPHRGDMQVVVEWLVASGALRPLSEFQRDELVRAEETHRMAQGSAKVLFESKPPEYLDVFDREVTRDAWGVLPAVMLEVYPELVSTGTAWSTLRGPGAHT
;
A
#
# COMPACT_ATOMS: atom_id res chain seq x y z
N MET A 1 -12.87 8.04 -38.38
CA MET A 1 -11.64 8.15 -37.58
C MET A 1 -11.87 7.38 -36.29
N THR A 2 -11.51 6.11 -36.29
CA THR A 2 -11.51 5.23 -35.12
C THR A 2 -10.09 5.16 -34.60
N ASP A 3 -9.87 5.48 -33.32
CA ASP A 3 -9.15 4.64 -32.33
C ASP A 3 -8.60 5.46 -31.13
N ARG A 4 -8.47 4.74 -30.00
CA ARG A 4 -7.74 5.02 -28.74
C ARG A 4 -8.46 5.63 -27.55
N GLY A 5 -9.56 4.99 -27.14
CA GLY A 5 -9.86 4.81 -25.71
C GLY A 5 -9.10 3.59 -25.19
N GLY A 6 -7.82 3.75 -24.84
CA GLY A 6 -7.04 2.66 -24.28
C GLY A 6 -7.51 2.35 -22.85
N GLU A 7 -8.21 1.23 -22.65
CA GLU A 7 -8.49 0.71 -21.31
C GLU A 7 -7.17 0.64 -20.53
N SER A 8 -7.15 1.26 -19.34
CA SER A 8 -5.94 1.25 -18.51
C SER A 8 -5.61 -0.20 -18.13
N LEU A 9 -4.33 -0.49 -17.91
CA LEU A 9 -3.88 -1.82 -17.52
C LEU A 9 -4.57 -2.29 -16.22
N LEU A 10 -4.93 -1.34 -15.35
CA LEU A 10 -5.78 -1.54 -14.17
C LEU A 10 -7.19 -2.03 -14.54
N GLN A 11 -7.88 -1.35 -15.46
CA GLN A 11 -9.21 -1.74 -15.92
C GLN A 11 -9.23 -3.13 -16.57
N ARG A 12 -8.19 -3.46 -17.34
CA ARG A 12 -8.04 -4.78 -17.99
C ARG A 12 -7.85 -5.91 -16.97
N LEU A 13 -7.03 -5.67 -15.94
CA LEU A 13 -6.82 -6.64 -14.85
C LEU A 13 -8.09 -6.85 -14.04
N VAL A 14 -8.81 -5.79 -13.71
CA VAL A 14 -10.07 -5.85 -12.94
C VAL A 14 -11.14 -6.61 -13.72
N LYS A 15 -11.29 -6.35 -15.01
CA LYS A 15 -12.22 -7.08 -15.89
C LYS A 15 -11.91 -8.57 -15.95
N ALA A 16 -10.62 -8.93 -15.93
CA ALA A 16 -10.19 -10.33 -15.87
C ALA A 16 -10.46 -10.99 -14.51
N VAL A 17 -10.34 -10.24 -13.40
CA VAL A 17 -10.69 -10.71 -12.04
C VAL A 17 -12.20 -10.93 -11.89
N VAL A 18 -13.02 -10.05 -12.47
CA VAL A 18 -14.49 -10.11 -12.36
C VAL A 18 -15.10 -11.26 -13.15
N ASN A 19 -14.47 -11.70 -14.24
CA ASN A 19 -14.99 -12.75 -15.13
C ASN A 19 -14.74 -14.19 -14.58
N ARG A 20 -15.04 -14.41 -13.29
CA ARG A 20 -14.76 -15.61 -12.47
C ARG A 20 -15.34 -16.95 -12.99
N SER A 21 -16.15 -16.96 -14.03
CA SER A 21 -16.80 -18.18 -14.51
C SER A 21 -16.17 -18.69 -15.80
N SER A 22 -15.13 -19.50 -15.67
CA SER A 22 -14.88 -20.76 -16.39
C SER A 22 -13.38 -21.02 -16.48
N VAL A 23 -13.04 -22.30 -16.31
CA VAL A 23 -11.72 -22.93 -16.50
C VAL A 23 -10.83 -22.96 -15.24
N VAL A 24 -10.84 -24.13 -14.59
CA VAL A 24 -9.74 -24.63 -13.75
C VAL A 24 -8.56 -24.90 -14.68
N GLU A 25 -7.81 -23.86 -15.02
CA GLU A 25 -6.48 -24.00 -15.61
C GLU A 25 -5.48 -23.77 -14.48
N VAL A 26 -4.68 -24.80 -14.18
CA VAL A 26 -3.49 -24.68 -13.34
C VAL A 26 -2.51 -23.79 -14.10
N VAL A 27 -2.59 -22.49 -13.84
CA VAL A 27 -1.68 -21.51 -14.44
C VAL A 27 -0.32 -21.64 -13.75
N LYS A 28 0.61 -22.35 -14.40
CA LYS A 28 2.03 -22.44 -14.01
C LYS A 28 2.84 -21.18 -14.32
N THR A 29 2.22 -20.11 -14.80
CA THR A 29 2.93 -18.84 -15.03
C THR A 29 2.87 -18.00 -13.77
N VAL A 30 3.97 -18.05 -13.01
CA VAL A 30 4.30 -17.09 -11.95
C VAL A 30 4.07 -15.68 -12.53
N PRO A 31 3.31 -14.79 -11.88
CA PRO A 31 3.28 -13.39 -12.29
C PRO A 31 4.73 -12.88 -12.28
N THR A 32 5.23 -12.45 -13.44
CA THR A 32 6.49 -11.70 -13.50
C THR A 32 6.12 -10.24 -13.25
N GLY A 33 6.33 -9.77 -12.03
CA GLY A 33 6.33 -8.35 -11.72
C GLY A 33 7.77 -7.84 -11.59
N PRO A 34 7.94 -6.61 -11.09
CA PRO A 34 9.25 -5.95 -11.06
C PRO A 34 10.17 -6.46 -9.94
N ALA A 35 9.66 -7.28 -9.01
CA ALA A 35 10.44 -7.74 -7.87
C ALA A 35 11.59 -8.68 -8.28
N THR A 36 12.72 -8.54 -7.60
CA THR A 36 13.91 -9.40 -7.77
C THR A 36 13.83 -10.71 -6.97
N ILE A 37 12.98 -10.76 -5.95
CA ILE A 37 12.78 -11.94 -5.10
C ILE A 37 11.72 -12.88 -5.72
N PRO A 38 11.78 -14.20 -5.42
CA PRO A 38 10.76 -15.13 -5.90
C PRO A 38 9.36 -14.75 -5.42
N TYR A 39 8.41 -14.69 -6.35
CA TYR A 39 6.99 -14.51 -6.06
C TYR A 39 6.42 -15.70 -5.27
N PRO A 40 5.39 -15.49 -4.42
CA PRO A 40 4.77 -16.57 -3.67
C PRO A 40 4.09 -17.57 -4.61
N GLN A 41 3.88 -18.81 -4.12
CA GLN A 41 3.09 -19.80 -4.84
C GLN A 41 1.60 -19.39 -4.79
N LEU A 42 1.00 -19.23 -5.97
CA LEU A 42 -0.41 -18.85 -6.12
C LEU A 42 -1.11 -19.96 -6.93
N ASP A 43 -2.13 -20.58 -6.34
CA ASP A 43 -2.74 -21.80 -6.88
C ASP A 43 -3.70 -21.53 -8.03
N THR A 44 -4.21 -20.30 -8.13
CA THR A 44 -5.23 -19.93 -9.11
C THR A 44 -4.88 -18.66 -9.88
N ARG A 45 -5.38 -18.56 -11.11
CA ARG A 45 -5.27 -17.33 -11.92
C ARG A 45 -5.88 -16.11 -11.21
N ALA A 46 -6.97 -16.32 -10.46
CA ALA A 46 -7.62 -15.25 -9.72
C ALA A 46 -6.71 -14.69 -8.61
N GLN A 47 -6.05 -15.56 -7.84
CA GLN A 47 -5.05 -15.16 -6.84
C GLN A 47 -3.85 -14.46 -7.49
N ALA A 48 -3.35 -14.97 -8.63
CA ALA A 48 -2.27 -14.35 -9.39
C ALA A 48 -2.60 -12.91 -9.82
N LEU A 49 -3.81 -12.68 -10.33
CA LEU A 49 -4.27 -11.35 -10.72
C LEU A 49 -4.52 -10.44 -9.52
N GLY A 50 -5.10 -10.98 -8.44
CA GLY A 50 -5.34 -10.25 -7.19
C GLY A 50 -4.03 -9.77 -6.56
N PHE A 51 -3.05 -10.68 -6.48
CA PHE A 51 -1.70 -10.39 -6.00
C PHE A 51 -1.06 -9.28 -6.83
N ALA A 52 -1.02 -9.41 -8.17
CA ALA A 52 -0.37 -8.41 -9.03
C ALA A 52 -1.01 -7.01 -8.91
N LEU A 53 -2.33 -6.95 -8.70
CA LEU A 53 -3.04 -5.70 -8.49
C LEU A 53 -2.75 -5.09 -7.11
N CYS A 54 -2.74 -5.91 -6.05
CA CYS A 54 -2.36 -5.48 -4.71
C CYS A 54 -0.89 -5.05 -4.63
N GLU A 55 0.02 -5.80 -5.24
CA GLU A 55 1.45 -5.48 -5.36
C GLU A 55 1.63 -4.12 -6.03
N LYS A 56 1.01 -3.91 -7.19
CA LYS A 56 1.10 -2.63 -7.91
C LYS A 56 0.63 -1.46 -7.05
N ARG A 57 -0.50 -1.59 -6.34
CA ARG A 57 -1.03 -0.49 -5.52
C ARG A 57 -0.16 -0.26 -4.28
N LEU A 58 0.29 -1.32 -3.64
CA LEU A 58 1.19 -1.22 -2.49
C LEU A 58 2.54 -0.62 -2.90
N LEU A 59 3.02 -0.88 -4.12
CA LEU A 59 4.25 -0.26 -4.63
C LEU A 59 4.11 1.27 -4.73
N THR A 60 2.95 1.79 -5.16
CA THR A 60 2.67 3.24 -5.11
C THR A 60 2.69 3.79 -3.68
N GLU A 61 2.19 3.04 -2.69
CA GLU A 61 2.33 3.42 -1.27
C GLU A 61 3.80 3.43 -0.83
N ILE A 62 4.58 2.43 -1.25
CA ILE A 62 6.01 2.31 -0.96
C ILE A 62 6.78 3.51 -1.54
N GLU A 63 6.52 3.88 -2.80
CA GLU A 63 7.15 5.04 -3.45
C GLU A 63 7.02 6.31 -2.58
N HIS A 64 5.86 6.50 -1.93
CA HIS A 64 5.55 7.63 -1.06
C HIS A 64 5.75 7.38 0.44
N ALA A 65 6.43 6.30 0.84
CA ALA A 65 6.55 5.90 2.24
C ALA A 65 7.31 6.93 3.10
N GLN A 66 8.34 7.58 2.55
CA GLN A 66 9.05 8.65 3.26
C GLN A 66 8.17 9.87 3.46
N ASP A 67 7.46 10.29 2.42
CA ASP A 67 6.62 11.49 2.47
C ASP A 67 5.46 11.29 3.44
N THR A 68 4.86 10.10 3.44
CA THR A 68 3.85 9.71 4.44
C THR A 68 4.42 9.83 5.86
N ALA A 69 5.62 9.30 6.10
CA ALA A 69 6.28 9.39 7.41
C ALA A 69 6.63 10.83 7.78
N ARG A 70 7.10 11.65 6.84
CA ARG A 70 7.42 13.06 7.05
C ARG A 70 6.16 13.84 7.44
N ALA A 71 5.07 13.68 6.71
CA ALA A 71 3.80 14.33 7.02
C ALA A 71 3.31 14.03 8.46
N LEU A 72 3.50 12.79 8.93
CA LEU A 72 3.17 12.40 10.30
C LEU A 72 4.13 12.98 11.33
N ASN A 73 5.43 13.01 11.03
CA ASN A 73 6.43 13.62 11.93
C ASN A 73 6.32 15.16 12.00
N ASP A 74 5.82 15.81 10.94
CA ASP A 74 5.59 17.25 10.85
C ASP A 74 4.27 17.69 11.50
N LEU A 75 3.46 16.74 12.02
CA LEU A 75 2.38 17.06 12.94
C LEU A 75 2.95 17.87 14.12
N ARG A 76 2.11 18.74 14.72
CA ARG A 76 2.53 19.66 15.80
C ARG A 76 3.52 19.00 16.77
N PRO A 77 4.59 19.71 17.17
CA PRO A 77 5.61 19.16 18.06
C PRO A 77 5.00 18.43 19.25
N HIS A 78 5.53 17.25 19.56
CA HIS A 78 5.10 16.38 20.67
C HIS A 78 3.76 15.65 20.50
N LEU A 79 3.11 15.71 19.32
CA LEU A 79 1.94 14.86 19.06
C LEU A 79 2.28 13.38 19.04
N LEU A 80 3.48 13.00 18.61
CA LEU A 80 3.97 11.63 18.58
C LEU A 80 5.08 11.47 19.61
N ARG A 81 5.04 10.35 20.34
CA ARG A 81 6.09 9.95 21.31
C ARG A 81 7.27 9.21 20.67
N PHE A 82 7.31 9.10 19.34
CA PHE A 82 8.39 8.47 18.60
C PHE A 82 8.52 9.09 17.21
N VAL A 83 9.67 8.89 16.56
CA VAL A 83 9.87 9.27 15.17
C VAL A 83 9.29 8.19 14.27
N VAL A 84 8.32 8.54 13.44
CA VAL A 84 7.68 7.62 12.50
C VAL A 84 8.72 7.19 11.46
N PRO A 85 9.01 5.87 11.32
CA PRO A 85 9.86 5.38 10.24
C PRO A 85 9.13 5.54 8.91
N TRP A 86 9.77 5.20 7.79
CA TRP A 86 9.03 5.09 6.53
C TRP A 86 7.93 4.05 6.71
N ILE A 87 6.70 4.38 6.30
CA ILE A 87 5.55 3.50 6.49
C ILE A 87 4.71 3.37 5.23
N VAL A 88 3.99 2.26 5.15
CA VAL A 88 2.90 2.04 4.18
C VAL A 88 1.63 1.65 4.91
N LEU A 89 0.49 1.88 4.26
CA LEU A 89 -0.85 1.60 4.78
C LEU A 89 -1.58 0.63 3.83
N PRO A 90 -1.43 -0.70 3.97
CA PRO A 90 -2.04 -1.68 3.06
C PRO A 90 -3.56 -1.59 2.98
N THR A 91 -4.23 -1.28 4.10
CA THR A 91 -5.68 -1.03 4.09
C THR A 91 -6.03 0.22 3.25
N ARG A 92 -5.21 1.29 3.26
CA ARG A 92 -5.38 2.46 2.37
C ARG A 92 -5.27 2.06 0.90
N ALA A 93 -4.25 1.26 0.56
CA ALA A 93 -4.10 0.73 -0.79
C ALA A 93 -5.30 -0.12 -1.22
N THR A 94 -5.79 -1.00 -0.34
CA THR A 94 -6.94 -1.86 -0.63
C THR A 94 -8.22 -1.05 -0.83
N ASN A 95 -8.45 -0.04 0.00
CA ASN A 95 -9.59 0.87 -0.16
C ASN A 95 -9.52 1.64 -1.49
N GLY A 96 -8.33 2.14 -1.86
CA GLY A 96 -8.13 2.77 -3.16
C GLY A 96 -8.40 1.84 -4.35
N ILE A 97 -8.04 0.55 -4.25
CA ILE A 97 -8.43 -0.44 -5.27
C ILE A 97 -9.94 -0.61 -5.31
N ALA A 98 -10.62 -0.72 -4.16
CA ALA A 98 -12.06 -0.85 -4.11
C ALA A 98 -12.77 0.37 -4.73
N GLU A 99 -12.29 1.57 -4.48
CA GLU A 99 -12.78 2.81 -5.11
C GLU A 99 -12.57 2.81 -6.62
N ASP A 100 -11.37 2.46 -7.10
CA ASP A 100 -11.03 2.42 -8.53
C ASP A 100 -11.83 1.33 -9.31
N THR A 101 -12.51 0.43 -8.60
CA THR A 101 -13.16 -0.76 -9.17
C THR A 101 -14.63 -0.93 -8.80
N ASP A 102 -15.26 0.09 -8.19
CA ASP A 102 -16.63 0.00 -7.66
C ASP A 102 -16.85 -1.24 -6.78
N GLY A 103 -15.85 -1.57 -5.95
CA GLY A 103 -15.85 -2.72 -5.05
C GLY A 103 -15.62 -4.08 -5.71
N ARG A 104 -15.25 -4.11 -7.00
CA ARG A 104 -15.03 -5.36 -7.77
C ARG A 104 -13.57 -5.83 -7.79
N GLY A 105 -12.69 -5.17 -7.05
CA GLY A 105 -11.27 -5.48 -6.94
C GLY A 105 -10.95 -6.68 -6.04
N PRO A 106 -9.65 -7.01 -5.89
CA PRO A 106 -9.14 -8.03 -4.99
C PRO A 106 -9.62 -7.86 -3.56
N HIS A 107 -9.71 -8.97 -2.84
CA HIS A 107 -10.14 -8.98 -1.45
C HIS A 107 -9.00 -8.56 -0.52
N ARG A 108 -9.30 -8.12 0.71
CA ARG A 108 -8.27 -7.82 1.73
C ARG A 108 -7.26 -8.96 1.94
N GLY A 109 -7.68 -10.21 1.76
CA GLY A 109 -6.80 -11.38 1.82
C GLY A 109 -5.69 -11.37 0.77
N ASP A 110 -5.95 -10.84 -0.44
CA ASP A 110 -4.93 -10.76 -1.49
C ASP A 110 -3.83 -9.75 -1.12
N MET A 111 -4.20 -8.61 -0.52
CA MET A 111 -3.25 -7.62 0.01
C MET A 111 -2.41 -8.20 1.14
N GLN A 112 -3.04 -8.96 2.05
CA GLN A 112 -2.33 -9.62 3.14
C GLN A 112 -1.23 -10.56 2.64
N VAL A 113 -1.47 -11.29 1.55
CA VAL A 113 -0.45 -12.15 0.93
C VAL A 113 0.76 -11.34 0.43
N VAL A 114 0.54 -10.16 -0.17
CA VAL A 114 1.63 -9.26 -0.59
C VAL A 114 2.42 -8.77 0.63
N VAL A 115 1.73 -8.34 1.69
CA VAL A 115 2.36 -7.88 2.93
C VAL A 115 3.19 -8.98 3.56
N GLU A 116 2.64 -10.18 3.73
CA GLU A 116 3.35 -11.34 4.31
C GLU A 116 4.58 -11.74 3.50
N TRP A 117 4.48 -11.70 2.17
CA TRP A 117 5.60 -11.97 1.28
C TRP A 117 6.73 -10.93 1.43
N LEU A 118 6.40 -9.64 1.54
CA LEU A 118 7.39 -8.58 1.80
C LEU A 118 7.93 -8.58 3.24
N VAL A 119 7.14 -9.07 4.21
CA VAL A 119 7.62 -9.29 5.58
C VAL A 119 8.60 -10.46 5.60
N ALA A 120 8.33 -11.54 4.88
CA ALA A 120 9.21 -12.70 4.79
C ALA A 120 10.57 -12.36 4.15
N SER A 121 10.61 -11.39 3.24
CA SER A 121 11.88 -10.86 2.69
C SER A 121 12.58 -9.85 3.59
N GLY A 122 11.94 -9.41 4.68
CA GLY A 122 12.44 -8.37 5.58
C GLY A 122 12.29 -6.93 5.06
N ALA A 123 11.64 -6.74 3.90
CA ALA A 123 11.41 -5.42 3.32
C ALA A 123 10.36 -4.61 4.11
N LEU A 124 9.40 -5.31 4.74
CA LEU A 124 8.45 -4.75 5.69
C LEU A 124 8.67 -5.32 7.09
N ARG A 125 8.37 -4.51 8.10
CA ARG A 125 8.33 -4.92 9.52
C ARG A 125 7.05 -4.46 10.20
N PRO A 126 6.51 -5.25 11.13
CA PRO A 126 5.41 -4.78 11.97
C PRO A 126 5.90 -3.62 12.84
N LEU A 127 5.03 -2.63 13.01
CA LEU A 127 5.19 -1.65 14.08
C LEU A 127 4.70 -2.27 15.40
N SER A 128 5.26 -1.82 16.52
CA SER A 128 4.76 -2.26 17.83
C SER A 128 3.33 -1.77 18.05
N GLU A 129 2.58 -2.45 18.91
CA GLU A 129 1.22 -2.04 19.27
C GLU A 129 1.20 -0.59 19.77
N PHE A 130 2.15 -0.23 20.64
CA PHE A 130 2.36 1.13 21.10
C PHE A 130 2.52 2.14 19.95
N GLN A 131 3.34 1.81 18.94
CA GLN A 131 3.55 2.71 17.80
C GLN A 131 2.27 2.88 16.97
N ARG A 132 1.53 1.79 16.72
CA ARG A 132 0.27 1.83 15.97
C ARG A 132 -0.81 2.63 16.70
N ASP A 133 -0.95 2.40 18.01
CA ASP A 133 -1.88 3.15 18.85
C ASP A 133 -1.54 4.65 18.88
N GLU A 134 -0.24 4.96 18.95
CA GLU A 134 0.23 6.34 18.98
C GLU A 134 0.01 7.07 17.65
N LEU A 135 0.16 6.38 16.51
CA LEU A 135 -0.17 6.91 15.19
C LEU A 135 -1.67 7.25 15.10
N VAL A 136 -2.53 6.32 15.47
CA VAL A 136 -3.99 6.52 15.52
C VAL A 136 -4.33 7.74 16.39
N ARG A 137 -3.81 7.78 17.63
CA ARG A 137 -4.07 8.88 18.56
C ARG A 137 -3.62 10.23 17.99
N ALA A 138 -2.44 10.29 17.38
CA ALA A 138 -1.89 11.53 16.84
C ALA A 138 -2.74 12.05 15.67
N GLU A 139 -3.19 11.16 14.78
CA GLU A 139 -4.05 11.51 13.66
C GLU A 139 -5.44 11.96 14.12
N GLU A 140 -6.08 11.23 15.04
CA GLU A 140 -7.36 11.60 15.65
C GLU A 140 -7.25 13.00 16.30
N THR A 141 -6.18 13.24 17.06
CA THR A 141 -5.92 14.54 17.71
C THR A 141 -5.71 15.66 16.69
N HIS A 142 -4.99 15.38 15.60
CA HIS A 142 -4.77 16.36 14.53
C HIS A 142 -6.07 16.72 13.82
N ARG A 143 -6.90 15.72 13.49
CA ARG A 143 -8.20 15.91 12.83
C ARG A 143 -9.17 16.74 13.68
N MET A 144 -9.24 16.45 14.99
CA MET A 144 -10.04 17.24 15.93
C MET A 144 -9.57 18.71 15.98
N ALA A 145 -8.27 18.94 15.91
CA ALA A 145 -7.70 20.29 15.95
C ALA A 145 -7.92 21.12 14.67
N GLN A 146 -8.05 20.47 13.52
CA GLN A 146 -8.30 21.17 12.25
C GLN A 146 -9.78 21.49 12.00
N GLY A 147 -10.69 21.05 12.88
CA GLY A 147 -12.14 21.20 12.67
C GLY A 147 -12.67 20.46 11.43
N SER A 148 -11.82 19.68 10.74
CA SER A 148 -12.11 18.95 9.51
C SER A 148 -13.09 17.80 9.73
N ALA A 149 -13.17 17.28 10.96
CA ALA A 149 -14.21 16.35 11.38
C ALA A 149 -15.63 16.90 11.15
N LYS A 150 -15.80 18.24 11.12
CA LYS A 150 -17.10 18.90 11.02
C LYS A 150 -17.52 19.26 9.59
N VAL A 151 -16.58 19.41 8.64
CA VAL A 151 -16.86 20.01 7.32
C VAL A 151 -16.90 18.99 6.17
N LEU A 152 -16.13 17.89 6.24
CA LEU A 152 -16.04 16.92 5.14
C LEU A 152 -17.14 15.84 5.16
N PHE A 153 -17.89 15.68 6.25
CA PHE A 153 -18.67 14.46 6.48
C PHE A 153 -20.05 14.65 7.14
N GLU A 154 -20.72 15.77 6.92
CA GLU A 154 -22.10 16.02 7.42
C GLU A 154 -23.13 14.93 7.02
N SER A 155 -22.81 14.08 6.05
CA SER A 155 -23.70 13.07 5.47
C SER A 155 -23.45 11.62 5.94
N LYS A 156 -22.46 11.35 6.80
CA LYS A 156 -22.14 10.00 7.30
C LYS A 156 -22.26 9.92 8.83
N PRO A 157 -22.70 8.77 9.40
CA PRO A 157 -22.72 8.60 10.86
C PRO A 157 -21.30 8.74 11.44
N PRO A 158 -21.09 9.51 12.54
CA PRO A 158 -19.78 9.72 13.14
C PRO A 158 -19.03 8.42 13.48
N GLU A 159 -19.77 7.42 13.95
CA GLU A 159 -19.29 6.08 14.33
C GLU A 159 -18.68 5.31 13.14
N TYR A 160 -19.09 5.63 11.91
CA TYR A 160 -18.62 4.97 10.69
C TYR A 160 -17.28 5.52 10.19
N LEU A 161 -16.95 6.77 10.54
CA LEU A 161 -15.74 7.48 10.09
C LEU A 161 -14.56 7.19 11.02
N ASP A 162 -14.82 7.17 12.33
CA ASP A 162 -13.78 6.90 13.33
C ASP A 162 -13.22 5.48 13.21
N VAL A 163 -14.05 4.49 12.84
CA VAL A 163 -13.59 3.10 12.70
C VAL A 163 -12.78 2.91 11.42
N PHE A 164 -13.19 3.52 10.30
CA PHE A 164 -12.56 3.28 9.00
C PHE A 164 -11.16 3.90 8.89
N ASP A 165 -10.98 5.14 9.34
CA ASP A 165 -9.66 5.79 9.34
C ASP A 165 -8.73 5.20 10.41
N ARG A 166 -9.28 4.80 11.56
CA ARG A 166 -8.51 4.16 12.62
C ARG A 166 -7.94 2.82 12.20
N GLU A 167 -8.72 2.00 11.51
CA GLU A 167 -8.24 0.73 10.97
C GLU A 167 -7.14 0.94 9.93
N VAL A 168 -7.30 1.93 9.05
CA VAL A 168 -6.29 2.29 8.04
C VAL A 168 -4.95 2.63 8.70
N THR A 169 -4.96 3.50 9.70
CA THR A 169 -3.73 3.95 10.37
C THR A 169 -3.15 2.90 11.31
N ARG A 170 -4.01 2.07 11.93
CA ARG A 170 -3.58 0.95 12.77
C ARG A 170 -2.87 -0.13 11.94
N ASP A 171 -3.23 -0.29 10.67
CA ASP A 171 -2.60 -1.21 9.72
C ASP A 171 -1.27 -0.67 9.15
N ALA A 172 -0.59 0.24 9.85
CA ALA A 172 0.72 0.72 9.42
C ALA A 172 1.82 -0.35 9.54
N TRP A 173 2.66 -0.42 8.50
CA TRP A 173 3.86 -1.25 8.42
C TRP A 173 5.09 -0.40 8.16
N GLY A 174 6.19 -0.69 8.86
CA GLY A 174 7.46 -0.02 8.65
C GLY A 174 8.17 -0.57 7.42
N VAL A 175 8.64 0.31 6.54
CA VAL A 175 9.49 -0.02 5.39
C VAL A 175 10.95 -0.01 5.83
N LEU A 176 11.73 -1.01 5.43
CA LEU A 176 13.18 -1.02 5.53
C LEU A 176 13.76 -0.62 4.17
N PRO A 177 14.20 0.65 3.97
CA PRO A 177 14.46 1.14 2.63
C PRO A 177 15.60 0.41 1.90
N ALA A 178 16.65 0.01 2.62
CA ALA A 178 17.77 -0.73 2.02
C ALA A 178 17.32 -2.10 1.46
N VAL A 179 16.58 -2.88 2.26
CA VAL A 179 16.05 -4.19 1.83
C VAL A 179 14.98 -4.00 0.75
N MET A 180 14.15 -2.97 0.85
CA MET A 180 13.16 -2.66 -0.18
C MET A 180 13.79 -2.34 -1.54
N LEU A 181 14.97 -1.69 -1.57
CA LEU A 181 15.73 -1.46 -2.79
C LEU A 181 16.37 -2.73 -3.37
N GLU A 182 16.66 -3.73 -2.55
CA GLU A 182 17.07 -5.04 -3.05
C GLU A 182 15.91 -5.75 -3.74
N VAL A 183 14.70 -5.66 -3.15
CA VAL A 183 13.46 -6.24 -3.71
C VAL A 183 13.01 -5.52 -4.98
N TYR A 184 13.00 -4.18 -4.97
CA TYR A 184 12.55 -3.32 -6.07
C TYR A 184 13.63 -2.26 -6.41
N PRO A 185 14.67 -2.63 -7.19
CA PRO A 185 15.74 -1.71 -7.56
C PRO A 185 15.28 -0.48 -8.35
N GLU A 186 14.16 -0.58 -9.05
CA GLU A 186 13.56 0.50 -9.83
C GLU A 186 13.08 1.68 -8.98
N LEU A 187 12.83 1.47 -7.67
CA LEU A 187 12.46 2.55 -6.75
C LEU A 187 13.50 3.68 -6.70
N VAL A 188 14.77 3.40 -7.03
CA VAL A 188 15.81 4.44 -7.17
C VAL A 188 15.40 5.56 -8.16
N SER A 189 14.57 5.22 -9.15
CA SER A 189 14.09 6.15 -10.18
C SER A 189 12.77 6.86 -9.85
N THR A 190 12.09 6.48 -8.78
CA THR A 190 10.72 6.96 -8.48
C THR A 190 10.70 8.23 -7.61
N GLY A 191 11.83 8.63 -7.00
CA GLY A 191 11.91 9.87 -6.24
C GLY A 191 13.27 10.17 -5.61
N THR A 192 13.45 11.41 -5.15
CA THR A 192 14.70 11.87 -4.52
C THR A 192 15.03 11.08 -3.26
N ALA A 193 14.02 10.75 -2.46
CA ALA A 193 14.12 9.93 -1.24
C ALA A 193 14.90 8.63 -1.50
N TRP A 194 14.43 7.84 -2.44
CA TRP A 194 15.00 6.55 -2.82
C TRP A 194 16.38 6.70 -3.48
N SER A 195 16.54 7.71 -4.35
CA SER A 195 17.82 7.95 -5.04
C SER A 195 18.97 8.25 -4.07
N THR A 196 18.71 8.95 -2.96
CA THR A 196 19.73 9.34 -1.97
C THR A 196 20.17 8.21 -1.04
N LEU A 197 19.43 7.10 -0.99
CA LEU A 197 19.77 5.93 -0.19
C LEU A 197 20.89 5.08 -0.81
N ARG A 198 21.14 5.24 -2.12
CA ARG A 198 22.47 4.93 -2.67
C ARG A 198 23.42 6.01 -2.18
N GLY A 199 24.08 5.78 -1.05
CA GLY A 199 25.01 6.75 -0.47
C GLY A 199 26.11 7.21 -1.46
N PRO A 200 26.82 8.31 -1.14
CA PRO A 200 27.92 8.87 -1.93
C PRO A 200 29.11 7.92 -1.94
N GLY A 201 29.08 6.93 -2.84
CA GLY A 201 30.08 5.87 -2.91
C GLY A 201 29.76 4.75 -3.89
N ALA A 202 28.85 4.99 -4.85
CA ALA A 202 28.65 4.09 -5.98
C ALA A 202 29.86 4.16 -6.94
N HIS A 203 30.97 3.52 -6.54
CA HIS A 203 32.09 3.19 -7.43
C HIS A 203 31.69 1.94 -8.22
N THR A 204 31.48 2.08 -9.54
CA THR A 204 32.37 1.57 -10.60
C THR A 204 33.62 0.87 -10.12
#